data_AF-A0A940IN80-F1
#
_entry.id   AF-A0A940IN80-F1
#
_cell.length_a   1.000
_cell.length_b   1.000
_cell.length_c   1.000
_cell.angle_alpha   90.00
_cell.angle_beta   90.00
_cell.angle_gamma   90.00
#
_symmetry.space_group_name_H-M   'P 1'
#
loop_
_entity.id
_entity.type
_entity.pdbx_description
1 polymer ?
#
loop_
_entity_poly.entity_id
_entity_poly.type
_entity_poly.pdbx_seq_one_letter_code
_entity_poly.pdbx_strand_id
1 'polypeptide(L)' 'MEFLIWIAFTIATIIPMLKLLPHFGIEKFWAFACVIPIGTLILLWIMAMKLQEMERR' A
#
# COMPACT_ATOMS: atom_id res chain seq x y z
N MET A 1 4.22 -11.12 -22.32
CA MET A 1 2.90 -10.65 -21.87
C MET A 1 2.79 -10.66 -20.35
N GLU A 2 3.06 -11.78 -19.69
CA GLU A 2 2.98 -11.92 -18.22
C GLU A 2 3.77 -10.86 -17.43
N PHE A 3 5.03 -10.61 -17.78
CA PHE A 3 5.86 -9.62 -17.09
C PHE A 3 5.35 -8.17 -17.24
N LEU A 4 4.82 -7.80 -18.41
CA LEU A 4 4.24 -6.47 -18.64
C LEU A 4 2.95 -6.28 -17.84
N ILE A 5 2.14 -7.34 -17.76
CA ILE A 5 0.92 -7.36 -16.95
C ILE A 5 1.27 -7.19 -15.46
N TRP A 6 2.26 -7.94 -14.97
CA TRP A 6 2.71 -7.83 -13.58
C TRP A 6 3.20 -6.42 -13.23
N ILE A 7 4.04 -5.82 -14.08
CA ILE A 7 4.49 -4.43 -13.90
C ILE A 7 3.31 -3.46 -13.87
N ALA A 8 2.35 -3.61 -14.78
CA ALA A 8 1.16 -2.74 -14.81
C ALA A 8 0.37 -2.82 -13.50
N PHE A 9 0.14 -4.02 -12.96
CA PHE A 9 -0.53 -4.22 -11.68
C PHE A 9 0.25 -3.65 -10.50
N THR A 10 1.57 -3.86 -10.49
CA THR A 10 2.44 -3.30 -9.45
C THR A 10 2.38 -1.78 -9.45
N ILE A 11 2.51 -1.14 -10.62
CA ILE A 11 2.42 0.33 -10.75
C ILE A 11 1.04 0.83 -10.31
N ALA A 12 -0.04 0.17 -10.78
CA ALA A 12 -1.41 0.50 -10.41
C ALA A 12 -1.66 0.39 -8.89
N THR A 13 -0.88 -0.43 -8.18
CA THR A 13 -0.95 -0.58 -6.71
C THR A 13 -0.07 0.44 -5.97
N ILE A 14 1.15 0.69 -6.46
CA ILE A 14 2.12 1.60 -5.83
C ILE A 14 1.61 3.04 -5.86
N ILE A 15 1.10 3.51 -7.01
CA ILE A 15 0.67 4.91 -7.20
C ILE A 15 -0.34 5.36 -6.14
N PRO A 16 -1.45 4.65 -5.87
CA PRO A 16 -2.38 5.05 -4.82
C PRO A 16 -1.75 4.93 -3.42
N MET A 17 -0.88 3.94 -3.18
CA MET A 17 -0.20 3.78 -1.89
C MET A 17 0.71 4.95 -1.53
N LEU A 18 1.35 5.58 -2.51
CA LEU A 18 2.16 6.80 -2.29
C LEU A 18 1.34 7.95 -1.67
N LYS A 19 0.01 7.97 -1.88
CA LYS A 19 -0.91 8.95 -1.29
C LYS A 19 -1.58 8.43 -0.02
N LEU A 20 -1.96 7.16 0.02
CA LEU A 20 -2.64 6.54 1.15
C LEU A 20 -1.73 6.42 2.37
N LEU A 21 -0.49 5.95 2.22
CA LEU A 21 0.41 5.72 3.36
C LEU A 21 0.65 6.99 4.19
N PRO A 22 0.96 8.16 3.59
CA PRO A 22 1.09 9.41 4.34
C PRO A 22 -0.17 9.83 5.10
N HIS A 23 -1.37 9.51 4.59
CA HIS A 23 -2.63 9.81 5.28
C HIS A 23 -2.71 9.10 6.63
N PHE A 24 -2.16 7.88 6.73
CA PHE A 24 -2.08 7.11 7.97
C PHE A 24 -0.80 7.37 8.79
N GLY A 25 0.01 8.37 8.39
CA GLY A 25 1.29 8.68 9.04
C GLY A 25 2.40 7.66 8.75
N ILE A 26 2.26 6.86 7.69
CA ILE A 26 3.26 5.88 7.24
C ILE A 26 4.14 6.53 6.16
N GLU A 27 5.45 6.26 6.19
CA GLU A 27 6.40 6.82 5.21
C GLU A 27 6.08 6.34 3.78
N LYS A 28 6.10 7.25 2.80
CA LYS A 28 5.59 7.00 1.44
C LYS A 28 6.36 5.93 0.67
N PHE A 29 7.67 5.78 0.90
CA PHE A 29 8.51 4.82 0.18
C PHE A 29 8.23 3.38 0.59
N TRP A 30 7.49 3.15 1.68
CA TRP A 30 6.94 1.82 1.96
C TRP A 30 6.03 1.31 0.85
N ALA A 31 5.48 2.17 -0.01
CA ALA A 31 4.73 1.75 -1.19
C ALA A 31 5.51 0.77 -2.09
N PHE A 32 6.85 0.81 -2.12
CA PHE A 32 7.66 -0.15 -2.88
C PHE A 32 7.55 -1.59 -2.37
N ALA A 33 7.10 -1.81 -1.14
CA ALA A 33 6.80 -3.15 -0.65
C ALA A 33 5.67 -3.83 -1.46
N CYS A 34 4.81 -3.05 -2.14
CA CYS A 34 3.75 -3.55 -3.01
C CYS A 34 4.24 -4.23 -4.29
N VAL A 35 5.55 -4.21 -4.58
CA VAL A 35 6.13 -5.07 -5.62
C VAL A 35 5.91 -6.55 -5.28
N ILE A 36 5.90 -6.89 -4.00
CA ILE A 36 5.62 -8.24 -3.51
C ILE A 36 4.17 -8.26 -3.00
N PRO A 37 3.31 -9.21 -3.44
CA PRO A 37 1.91 -9.27 -3.00
C PRO A 37 1.74 -9.28 -1.47
N ILE A 38 2.65 -9.97 -0.76
CA ILE A 38 2.65 -10.02 0.72
C ILE A 38 2.88 -8.63 1.33
N GLY A 39 3.74 -7.80 0.73
CA GLY A 39 3.97 -6.44 1.20
C GLY A 39 2.70 -5.58 1.13
N THR A 40 1.91 -5.74 0.06
CA THR A 40 0.59 -5.10 -0.05
C THR A 40 -0.35 -5.54 1.07
N LEU A 41 -0.42 -6.84 1.36
CA LEU A 41 -1.28 -7.36 2.43
C LEU A 41 -0.90 -6.80 3.81
N ILE A 42 0.40 -6.74 4.11
CA ILE A 42 0.91 -6.20 5.37
C ILE A 42 0.57 -4.70 5.49
N LEU A 43 0.79 -3.92 4.44
CA LEU A 43 0.48 -2.48 4.46
C LEU A 43 -1.02 -2.23 4.63
N LEU A 44 -1.86 -3.00 3.95
CA LEU A 44 -3.32 -2.91 4.12
C LEU A 44 -3.74 -3.25 5.55
N TRP A 45 -3.14 -4.26 6.17
CA TRP A 45 -3.39 -4.60 7.57
C TRP A 45 -3.03 -3.44 8.51
N ILE A 46 -1.84 -2.86 8.34
CA ILE A 46 -1.38 -1.74 9.16
C ILE A 46 -2.33 -0.54 8.99
N MET A 47 -2.73 -0.24 7.75
CA MET A 47 -3.68 0.85 7.47
C MET A 47 -5.05 0.57 8.09
N ALA A 48 -5.54 -0.67 8.06
CA ALA A 48 -6.81 -1.04 8.69
C ALA A 48 -6.76 -0.84 10.21
N MET A 49 -5.66 -1.24 10.87
CA MET A 49 -5.47 -0.97 12.30
C MET A 49 -5.42 0.53 12.61
N LYS A 50 -4.67 1.31 11.80
CA LYS A 50 -4.61 2.78 11.91
C LYS A 50 -5.98 3.43 11.73
N LEU A 51 -6.79 2.93 10.80
CA LEU A 51 -8.15 3.40 10.55
C LEU A 51 -9.04 3.18 11.77
N GLN A 52 -8.99 1.99 12.38
CA GLN A 52 -9.72 1.70 13.62
C GLN A 52 -9.31 2.60 14.79
N GLU A 53 -8.02 2.96 14.89
CA GLU A 53 -7.53 3.91 15.89
C GLU A 53 -8.07 5.34 15.66
N MET A 54 -8.24 5.74 14.40
CA MET A 54 -8.80 7.05 14.03
C MET A 54 -10.30 7.12 14.28
N GLU A 55 -11.06 6.08 13.94
CA GLU A 55 -12.52 6.04 14.15
C GLU A 55 -12.91 5.95 15.63
N ARG A 56 -12.01 5.44 16.49
CA ARG A 56 -12.23 5.38 17.94
C ARG A 56 -12.04 6.73 18.64
N ARG A 57 -11.38 7.70 17.99
CA ARG A 57 -11.15 9.05 18.52
C ARG A 57 -12.29 9.98 18.18
#